data_AF-A0A9W3KL45-F1
#
_entry.id   AF-A0A9W3KL45-F1
#
_cell.length_a   1.000
_cell.length_b   1.000
_cell.length_c   1.000
_cell.angle_alpha   90.00
_cell.angle_beta   90.00
_cell.angle_gamma   90.00
#
_symmetry.space_group_name_H-M   'P 1'
#
loop_
_entity.id
_entity.type
_entity.pdbx_description
1 polymer ?
#
loop_
_entity_poly.entity_id
_entity_poly.type
_entity_poly.pdbx_seq_one_letter_code
_entity_poly.pdbx_strand_id
1 'polypeptide(L)'
;MKFKKLLLTVLYCSLSLTIPSISVSAQEGQPIISDKSTTNHSVSTSPFFPSILPSFQKLHTPSPANLPQQLIIVQTSGNYNQQEATNMTQRISNIDSKTLYALYHKNIRIKLINFPITYLPEYSYLRGQIPRGWEGTGYTWDSVPGIGGNPVVARIGYSDYGNMHTSINLELHETAHAIDRYVFQNISYSQEFLRILVNIIPFPSVLITTIQRNILLKPMPTIT
;
A
#
# COMPACT_ATOMS: atom_id res chain seq x y z
N MET A 1 16.48 18.60 9.65
CA MET A 1 17.09 17.59 10.55
C MET A 1 16.11 16.57 11.13
N LYS A 2 14.81 16.84 11.30
CA LYS A 2 13.86 15.88 11.91
C LYS A 2 13.43 14.70 11.01
N PHE A 3 13.34 14.91 9.70
CA PHE A 3 12.91 13.87 8.74
C PHE A 3 13.91 12.72 8.57
N LYS A 4 15.22 13.02 8.65
CA LYS A 4 16.28 12.01 8.68
C LYS A 4 16.12 11.05 9.86
N LYS A 5 15.63 11.53 11.01
CA LYS A 5 15.41 10.71 12.21
C LYS A 5 14.17 9.82 12.05
N LEU A 6 13.08 10.33 11.49
CA LEU A 6 11.84 9.57 11.25
C LEU A 6 12.08 8.39 10.29
N LEU A 7 12.76 8.64 9.17
CA LEU A 7 13.04 7.59 8.20
C LEU A 7 14.06 6.56 8.73
N LEU A 8 15.04 7.03 9.51
CA LEU A 8 16.03 6.17 10.17
C LEU A 8 15.38 5.26 11.22
N THR A 9 14.40 5.75 11.99
CA THR A 9 13.65 4.95 12.95
C THR A 9 12.75 3.91 12.27
N VAL A 10 12.13 4.24 11.12
CA VAL A 10 11.27 3.29 10.37
C VAL A 10 12.08 2.15 9.75
N LEU A 11 13.33 2.40 9.33
CA LEU A 11 14.22 1.38 8.77
C LEU A 11 14.96 0.52 9.81
N TYR A 12 15.20 1.01 11.03
CA TYR A 12 16.08 0.31 12.00
C TYR A 12 15.44 -0.90 12.69
N CYS A 13 14.12 -0.94 12.87
CA CYS A 13 13.49 -1.94 13.75
C CYS A 13 12.87 -3.13 13.01
N SER A 14 13.12 -3.31 11.71
CA SER A 14 12.75 -4.54 10.99
C SER A 14 13.74 -5.69 11.22
N LEU A 15 14.77 -5.48 12.05
CA LEU A 15 15.95 -6.34 12.16
C LEU A 15 16.04 -7.06 13.51
N SER A 16 15.07 -7.93 13.83
CA SER A 16 15.18 -8.90 14.92
C SER A 16 14.54 -10.25 14.57
N LEU A 17 15.35 -11.11 13.94
CA LEU A 17 15.49 -12.57 14.07
C LEU A 17 14.26 -13.53 14.06
N THR A 18 14.36 -14.46 13.09
CA THR A 18 14.01 -15.90 13.06
C THR A 18 12.60 -16.38 13.46
N ILE A 19 11.89 -16.96 12.47
CA ILE A 19 10.71 -17.81 12.68
C ILE A 19 10.98 -19.19 12.01
N PRO A 20 10.69 -20.32 12.68
CA PRO A 20 10.85 -21.67 12.13
C PRO A 20 9.68 -22.07 11.22
N SER A 21 9.98 -22.91 10.23
CA SER A 21 9.06 -23.39 9.19
C SER A 21 7.96 -24.29 9.74
N ILE A 22 6.70 -24.02 9.40
CA ILE A 22 5.58 -24.98 9.52
C ILE A 22 4.99 -25.18 8.14
N SER A 23 5.03 -26.43 7.66
CA SER A 23 4.49 -26.89 6.39
C SER A 23 3.03 -27.33 6.55
N VAL A 24 2.13 -26.81 5.70
CA VAL A 24 0.75 -27.33 5.54
C VAL A 24 0.45 -27.59 4.06
N SER A 25 -0.08 -28.78 3.83
CA SER A 25 -0.43 -29.40 2.55
C SER A 25 -1.69 -28.79 1.94
N ALA A 26 -1.64 -28.43 0.66
CA ALA A 26 -2.80 -28.06 -0.14
C ALA A 26 -3.50 -29.32 -0.69
N GLN A 27 -4.83 -29.27 -0.80
CA GLN A 27 -5.63 -30.23 -1.58
C GLN A 27 -6.33 -29.49 -2.72
N GLU A 28 -6.30 -30.14 -3.88
CA GLU A 28 -6.61 -29.67 -5.21
C GLU A 28 -8.07 -29.99 -5.59
N GLY A 29 -8.73 -29.13 -6.36
CA GLY A 29 -10.09 -29.34 -6.89
C GLY A 29 -10.30 -28.57 -8.20
N GLN A 30 -10.54 -29.32 -9.27
CA GLN A 30 -10.57 -28.93 -10.69
C GLN A 30 -11.99 -28.54 -11.21
N PRO A 31 -12.15 -28.09 -12.48
CA PRO A 31 -13.04 -26.98 -12.89
C PRO A 31 -14.37 -27.41 -13.53
N ILE A 32 -15.29 -26.45 -13.74
CA ILE A 32 -16.51 -26.63 -14.53
C ILE A 32 -16.54 -25.64 -15.71
N ILE A 33 -16.81 -26.21 -16.89
CA ILE A 33 -17.04 -25.61 -18.22
C ILE A 33 -18.55 -25.35 -18.43
N SER A 34 -18.92 -24.26 -19.10
CA SER A 34 -20.06 -24.02 -20.04
C SER A 34 -20.43 -22.53 -19.98
N ASP A 35 -20.89 -21.83 -21.01
CA ASP A 35 -21.07 -22.13 -22.43
C ASP A 35 -21.23 -20.81 -23.19
N LYS A 36 -21.07 -20.91 -24.50
CA LYS A 36 -21.14 -19.85 -25.51
C LYS A 36 -22.60 -19.42 -25.77
N SER A 37 -22.87 -18.12 -25.76
CA SER A 37 -24.03 -17.53 -26.45
C SER A 37 -23.64 -16.21 -27.11
N THR A 38 -23.96 -16.11 -28.39
CA THR A 38 -23.65 -15.05 -29.34
C THR A 38 -24.91 -14.23 -29.60
N THR A 39 -24.85 -12.90 -29.48
CA THR A 39 -25.72 -12.00 -30.25
C THR A 39 -25.00 -10.69 -30.57
N ASN A 40 -24.89 -10.42 -31.87
CA ASN A 40 -24.37 -9.20 -32.47
C ASN A 40 -25.46 -8.10 -32.44
N HIS A 41 -25.11 -6.89 -32.01
CA HIS A 41 -25.84 -5.69 -32.42
C HIS A 41 -24.89 -4.49 -32.61
N SER A 42 -24.63 -4.21 -33.91
CA SER A 42 -24.55 -2.91 -34.57
C SER A 42 -23.94 -1.72 -33.82
N VAL A 43 -22.72 -1.38 -34.26
CA VAL A 43 -22.02 -0.10 -34.10
C VAL A 43 -22.82 1.05 -34.76
N SER A 44 -23.02 2.14 -34.03
CA SER A 44 -23.43 3.44 -34.59
C SER A 44 -22.42 4.49 -34.15
N THR A 45 -21.63 4.95 -35.12
CA THR A 45 -20.66 6.03 -35.01
C THR A 45 -21.34 7.38 -35.23
N SER A 46 -21.34 8.26 -34.22
CA SER A 46 -21.43 9.71 -34.43
C SER A 46 -20.62 10.45 -33.35
N PRO A 47 -19.72 11.36 -33.71
CA PRO A 47 -18.95 12.14 -32.74
C PRO A 47 -19.82 13.31 -32.25
N PHE A 48 -20.34 13.20 -31.03
CA PHE A 48 -20.97 14.32 -30.34
C PHE A 48 -19.89 15.04 -29.52
N PHE A 49 -19.48 16.23 -29.96
CA PHE A 49 -18.63 17.13 -29.20
C PHE A 49 -19.50 18.09 -28.38
N PRO A 50 -19.67 17.91 -27.05
CA PRO A 50 -20.13 18.98 -26.21
C PRO A 50 -18.97 19.94 -25.94
N SER A 51 -18.95 21.05 -26.68
CA SER A 51 -18.14 22.24 -26.39
C SER A 51 -18.69 22.96 -25.17
N ILE A 52 -18.42 22.42 -23.98
CA ILE A 52 -18.57 23.12 -22.71
C ILE A 52 -17.28 22.88 -21.93
N LEU A 53 -16.39 23.87 -21.93
CA LEU A 53 -15.31 23.94 -20.94
C LEU A 53 -15.98 23.90 -19.55
N PRO A 54 -15.68 22.92 -18.69
CA PRO A 54 -16.06 23.04 -17.29
C PRO A 54 -15.41 24.31 -16.75
N SER A 55 -16.22 25.18 -16.16
CA SER A 55 -15.68 26.27 -15.36
C SER A 55 -14.69 25.65 -14.37
N PHE A 56 -13.45 26.16 -14.35
CA PHE A 56 -12.49 25.81 -13.32
C PHE A 56 -13.08 26.27 -11.98
N GLN A 57 -13.86 25.39 -11.34
CA GLN A 57 -14.24 25.57 -9.96
C GLN A 57 -12.93 25.68 -9.19
N LYS A 58 -12.75 26.86 -8.58
CA LYS A 58 -11.67 27.21 -7.67
C LYS A 58 -11.33 25.99 -6.82
N LEU A 59 -10.13 25.43 -7.04
CA LEU A 59 -9.61 24.26 -6.34
C LEU A 59 -9.85 24.49 -4.84
N HIS A 60 -10.77 23.74 -4.25
CA HIS A 60 -11.12 23.87 -2.85
C HIS A 60 -9.89 23.43 -2.05
N THR A 61 -9.05 24.38 -1.65
CA THR A 61 -7.89 24.10 -0.81
C THR A 61 -8.42 23.58 0.52
N PRO A 62 -8.12 22.34 0.92
CA PRO A 62 -8.49 21.85 2.24
C PRO A 62 -7.93 22.80 3.29
N SER A 63 -8.76 23.21 4.25
CA SER A 63 -8.22 23.77 5.49
C SER A 63 -7.27 22.74 6.11
N PRO A 64 -6.04 23.13 6.52
CA PRO A 64 -5.08 22.21 7.15
C PRO A 64 -5.64 21.43 8.34
N ALA A 65 -6.66 21.96 9.02
CA ALA A 65 -7.31 21.31 10.15
C ALA A 65 -8.08 20.02 9.78
N ASN A 66 -8.54 19.88 8.53
CA ASN A 66 -9.35 18.75 8.07
C ASN A 66 -8.61 17.81 7.12
N LEU A 67 -7.29 17.98 6.97
CA LEU A 67 -6.47 17.21 6.04
C LEU A 67 -6.53 15.69 6.32
N PRO A 68 -6.40 15.20 7.58
CA PRO A 68 -6.50 13.77 7.86
C PRO A 68 -7.84 13.16 7.41
N GLN A 69 -8.96 13.86 7.63
CA GLN A 69 -10.30 13.39 7.26
C GLN A 69 -10.52 13.31 5.74
N GLN A 70 -9.74 14.05 4.95
CA GLN A 70 -9.82 14.03 3.49
C GLN A 70 -8.81 13.08 2.85
N LEU A 71 -7.68 12.84 3.53
CA LEU A 71 -6.62 11.94 3.09
C LEU A 71 -6.93 10.47 3.43
N ILE A 72 -7.51 10.23 4.61
CA ILE A 72 -7.74 8.90 5.17
C ILE A 72 -9.22 8.53 5.01
N ILE A 73 -9.46 7.38 4.38
CA ILE A 73 -10.79 6.83 4.11
C ILE A 73 -10.92 5.54 4.93
N VAL A 74 -11.87 5.49 5.86
CA VAL A 74 -12.22 4.26 6.56
C VAL A 74 -13.29 3.55 5.73
N GLN A 75 -12.93 2.43 5.10
CA GLN A 75 -13.81 1.64 4.23
C GLN A 75 -13.93 0.23 4.80
N THR A 76 -15.08 -0.08 5.40
CA THR A 76 -15.28 -1.33 6.15
C THR A 76 -16.48 -2.12 5.66
N SER A 77 -16.50 -3.41 5.98
CA SER A 77 -17.63 -4.31 5.77
C SER A 77 -18.07 -4.88 7.12
N GLY A 78 -19.34 -4.71 7.47
CA GLY A 78 -19.87 -5.11 8.77
C GLY A 78 -19.22 -4.37 9.95
N ASN A 79 -19.23 -5.01 11.12
CA ASN A 79 -18.66 -4.45 12.34
C ASN A 79 -17.13 -4.37 12.26
N TYR A 80 -16.56 -3.31 12.82
CA TYR A 80 -15.11 -3.12 12.91
C TYR A 80 -14.73 -2.39 14.20
N ASN A 81 -13.45 -2.47 14.57
CA ASN A 81 -12.91 -1.77 15.72
C ASN A 81 -12.72 -0.27 15.40
N GLN A 82 -13.70 0.55 15.75
CA GLN A 82 -13.68 2.00 15.52
C GLN A 82 -12.56 2.72 16.29
N GLN A 83 -12.27 2.25 17.50
CA GLN A 83 -11.20 2.83 18.32
C GLN A 83 -9.84 2.59 17.66
N GLU A 84 -9.59 1.39 17.13
CA GLU A 84 -8.34 1.12 16.43
C GLU A 84 -8.21 1.89 15.12
N ALA A 85 -9.29 2.04 14.35
CA ALA A 85 -9.28 2.92 13.17
C ALA A 85 -8.93 4.38 13.53
N THR A 86 -9.42 4.86 14.69
CA THR A 86 -9.07 6.19 15.23
C THR A 86 -7.59 6.25 15.62
N ASN A 87 -7.07 5.24 16.31
CA ASN A 87 -5.66 5.17 16.70
C ASN A 87 -4.73 5.17 15.48
N MET A 88 -5.03 4.37 14.45
CA MET A 88 -4.30 4.35 13.18
C MET A 88 -4.29 5.74 12.52
N THR A 89 -5.46 6.39 12.48
CA THR A 89 -5.60 7.75 11.95
C THR A 89 -4.73 8.75 12.71
N GLN A 90 -4.69 8.66 14.04
CA GLN A 90 -3.83 9.50 14.88
C GLN A 90 -2.35 9.25 14.62
N ARG A 91 -1.94 7.99 14.47
CA ARG A 91 -0.54 7.64 14.15
C ARG A 91 -0.11 8.21 12.80
N ILE A 92 -0.94 8.07 11.76
CA ILE A 92 -0.69 8.68 10.45
C ILE A 92 -0.62 10.21 10.56
N SER A 93 -1.49 10.82 11.37
CA SER A 93 -1.55 12.28 11.56
C SER A 93 -0.29 12.86 12.24
N ASN A 94 0.57 12.02 12.83
CA ASN A 94 1.86 12.45 13.36
C ASN A 94 2.94 12.64 12.27
N ILE A 95 2.69 12.23 11.03
CA ILE A 95 3.54 12.57 9.88
C ILE A 95 3.46 14.08 9.63
N ASP A 96 4.58 14.67 9.20
CA ASP A 96 4.65 16.10 8.87
C ASP A 96 3.51 16.53 7.92
N SER A 97 2.80 17.60 8.29
CA SER A 97 1.57 18.02 7.61
C SER A 97 1.80 18.45 6.16
N LYS A 98 2.98 18.97 5.81
CA LYS A 98 3.33 19.30 4.41
C LYS A 98 3.47 18.02 3.59
N THR A 99 4.01 16.96 4.19
CA THR A 99 4.15 15.65 3.55
C THR A 99 2.78 15.00 3.32
N LEU A 100 1.90 15.02 4.33
CA LEU A 100 0.51 14.55 4.19
C LEU A 100 -0.26 15.36 3.14
N TYR A 101 -0.06 16.68 3.11
CA TYR A 101 -0.68 17.57 2.12
C TYR A 101 -0.19 17.23 0.71
N ALA A 102 1.11 16.94 0.54
CA ALA A 102 1.67 16.55 -0.75
C ALA A 102 1.07 15.23 -1.28
N LEU A 103 0.83 14.23 -0.41
CA LEU A 103 0.10 13.01 -0.78
C LEU A 103 -1.32 13.35 -1.26
N TYR A 104 -2.06 14.12 -0.45
CA TYR A 104 -3.43 14.50 -0.76
C TYR A 104 -3.53 15.22 -2.12
N HIS A 105 -2.64 16.19 -2.36
CA HIS A 105 -2.60 17.02 -3.55
C HIS A 105 -2.19 16.24 -4.82
N LYS A 106 -1.50 15.11 -4.64
CA LYS A 106 -1.17 14.15 -5.71
C LYS A 106 -2.24 13.09 -5.91
N ASN A 107 -3.42 13.28 -5.31
CA ASN A 107 -4.54 12.35 -5.33
C ASN A 107 -4.17 10.94 -4.82
N ILE A 108 -3.24 10.86 -3.87
CA ILE A 108 -2.97 9.64 -3.11
C ILE A 108 -3.89 9.65 -1.90
N ARG A 109 -4.53 8.52 -1.63
CA ARG A 109 -5.41 8.30 -0.47
C ARG A 109 -4.88 7.16 0.37
N ILE A 110 -5.24 7.16 1.65
CA ILE A 110 -4.95 6.06 2.58
C ILE A 110 -6.28 5.42 2.95
N LYS A 111 -6.44 4.12 2.68
CA LYS A 111 -7.63 3.35 3.04
C LYS A 111 -7.35 2.49 4.26
N LEU A 112 -8.16 2.64 5.30
CA LEU A 112 -8.21 1.74 6.44
C LEU A 112 -9.38 0.77 6.25
N ILE A 113 -9.10 -0.53 6.18
CA ILE A 113 -10.10 -1.55 5.85
C ILE A 113 -10.14 -2.68 6.89
N ASN A 114 -11.24 -3.43 7.00
CA ASN A 114 -11.33 -4.61 7.90
C ASN A 114 -11.51 -5.94 7.14
N PHE A 115 -11.34 -5.93 5.82
CA PHE A 115 -11.48 -7.08 4.93
C PHE A 115 -10.19 -7.27 4.10
N PRO A 116 -10.02 -8.38 3.33
CA PRO A 116 -8.82 -8.60 2.51
C PRO A 116 -8.59 -7.49 1.47
N ILE A 117 -7.34 -7.08 1.26
CA ILE A 117 -6.98 -5.99 0.33
C ILE A 117 -7.48 -6.27 -1.09
N THR A 118 -7.43 -7.53 -1.52
CA THR A 118 -7.86 -8.02 -2.83
C THR A 118 -9.37 -7.88 -3.10
N TYR A 119 -10.16 -7.44 -2.12
CA TYR A 119 -11.58 -7.16 -2.30
C TYR A 119 -11.81 -5.70 -2.72
N LEU A 120 -10.79 -4.84 -2.64
CA LEU A 120 -10.81 -3.53 -3.25
C LEU A 120 -10.65 -3.66 -4.78
N PRO A 121 -11.44 -2.93 -5.60
CA PRO A 121 -11.30 -2.97 -7.05
C PRO A 121 -9.86 -2.70 -7.52
N GLU A 122 -9.19 -1.75 -6.88
CA GLU A 122 -7.82 -1.32 -7.20
C GLU A 122 -6.78 -2.44 -7.05
N TYR A 123 -7.06 -3.45 -6.22
CA TYR A 123 -6.14 -4.55 -5.91
C TYR A 123 -6.72 -5.93 -6.19
N SER A 124 -7.90 -5.99 -6.82
CA SER A 124 -8.60 -7.24 -7.12
C SER A 124 -7.79 -8.18 -8.00
N TYR A 125 -6.93 -7.62 -8.86
CA TYR A 125 -6.02 -8.38 -9.71
C TYR A 125 -5.04 -9.26 -8.93
N LEU A 126 -4.75 -8.95 -7.65
CA LEU A 126 -3.83 -9.72 -6.80
C LEU A 126 -4.48 -10.94 -6.14
N ARG A 127 -5.80 -11.14 -6.26
CA ARG A 127 -6.52 -12.25 -5.60
C ARG A 127 -5.90 -13.60 -5.95
N GLY A 128 -5.65 -14.42 -4.93
CA GLY A 128 -5.03 -15.73 -5.05
C GLY A 128 -3.54 -15.74 -5.43
N GLN A 129 -2.94 -14.58 -5.73
CA GLN A 129 -1.53 -14.51 -6.10
C GLN A 129 -0.65 -14.57 -4.84
N ILE A 130 0.52 -15.21 -4.95
CA ILE A 130 1.49 -15.29 -3.86
C ILE A 130 2.35 -14.01 -3.88
N PRO A 131 2.41 -13.24 -2.78
CA PRO A 131 3.34 -12.14 -2.65
C PRO A 131 4.77 -12.66 -2.74
N ARG A 132 5.65 -11.86 -3.31
CA ARG A 132 7.04 -12.26 -3.39
C ARG A 132 7.66 -12.40 -2.00
N GLY A 133 8.45 -13.43 -1.77
CA GLY A 133 9.04 -13.74 -0.46
C GLY A 133 8.10 -14.50 0.48
N TRP A 134 6.89 -14.82 0.02
CA TRP A 134 5.91 -15.64 0.75
C TRP A 134 5.72 -17.01 0.09
N GLU A 135 6.57 -17.38 -0.85
CA GLU A 135 6.57 -18.69 -1.49
C GLU A 135 6.70 -19.81 -0.43
N GLY A 136 5.86 -20.84 -0.52
CA GLY A 136 5.86 -21.96 0.41
C GLY A 136 5.17 -21.71 1.76
N THR A 137 4.68 -20.50 2.03
CA THR A 137 3.94 -20.19 3.27
C THR A 137 2.49 -20.65 3.25
N GLY A 138 1.92 -20.90 2.06
CA GLY A 138 0.49 -21.19 1.87
C GLY A 138 -0.41 -19.93 1.87
N TYR A 139 0.16 -18.75 2.12
CA TYR A 139 -0.58 -17.48 2.10
C TYR A 139 -0.49 -16.77 0.75
N THR A 140 -1.52 -15.97 0.46
CA THR A 140 -1.65 -15.15 -0.76
C THR A 140 -1.78 -13.67 -0.39
N TRP A 141 -1.91 -12.80 -1.40
CA TRP A 141 -2.26 -11.40 -1.21
C TRP A 141 -3.59 -11.19 -0.47
N ASP A 142 -4.47 -12.20 -0.42
CA ASP A 142 -5.69 -12.17 0.38
C ASP A 142 -5.39 -12.14 1.89
N SER A 143 -4.20 -12.59 2.30
CA SER A 143 -3.75 -12.59 3.70
C SER A 143 -2.93 -11.35 4.08
N VAL A 144 -2.40 -10.61 3.08
CA VAL A 144 -1.51 -9.48 3.34
C VAL A 144 -2.28 -8.33 3.99
N PRO A 145 -1.73 -7.72 5.07
CA PRO A 145 -2.46 -6.70 5.82
C PRO A 145 -2.25 -5.27 5.33
N GLY A 146 -1.20 -4.99 4.56
CA GLY A 146 -0.99 -3.66 3.99
C GLY A 146 -0.37 -3.69 2.60
N ILE A 147 -0.58 -2.62 1.83
CA ILE A 147 0.10 -2.40 0.56
C ILE A 147 0.34 -0.91 0.32
N GLY A 148 1.60 -0.57 0.04
CA GLY A 148 2.03 0.72 -0.47
C GLY A 148 1.63 0.84 -1.95
N GLY A 149 0.92 1.92 -2.29
CA GLY A 149 0.39 2.10 -3.64
C GLY A 149 -0.48 3.35 -3.76
N ASN A 150 -1.38 3.34 -4.73
CA ASN A 150 -2.45 4.33 -4.81
C ASN A 150 -3.79 3.61 -5.03
N PRO A 151 -4.65 3.48 -4.00
CA PRO A 151 -4.49 4.02 -2.65
C PRO A 151 -3.50 3.23 -1.80
N VAL A 152 -2.89 3.86 -0.79
CA VAL A 152 -2.25 3.11 0.31
C VAL A 152 -3.34 2.35 1.06
N VAL A 153 -3.11 1.10 1.46
CA VAL A 153 -4.09 0.33 2.22
C VAL A 153 -3.43 -0.28 3.45
N ALA A 154 -4.12 -0.21 4.59
CA ALA A 154 -3.76 -0.90 5.82
C ALA A 154 -5.01 -1.52 6.48
N ARG A 155 -4.89 -2.76 6.95
CA ARG A 155 -5.98 -3.45 7.66
C ARG A 155 -6.04 -3.02 9.12
N ILE A 156 -7.25 -2.66 9.56
CA ILE A 156 -7.55 -2.28 10.94
C ILE A 156 -7.24 -3.46 11.87
N GLY A 157 -6.45 -3.21 12.91
CA GLY A 157 -6.03 -4.22 13.89
C GLY A 157 -4.73 -4.95 13.56
N TYR A 158 -4.09 -4.63 12.43
CA TYR A 158 -2.81 -5.23 12.01
C TYR A 158 -1.67 -4.21 12.11
N SER A 159 -1.76 -3.25 13.03
CA SER A 159 -0.79 -2.16 13.12
C SER A 159 0.57 -2.67 13.62
N ASP A 160 0.58 -3.55 14.61
CA ASP A 160 1.79 -3.91 15.36
C ASP A 160 2.63 -4.99 14.68
N TYR A 161 3.95 -4.93 14.90
CA TYR A 161 4.93 -5.93 14.46
C TYR A 161 4.48 -7.37 14.77
N GLY A 162 4.71 -8.27 13.80
CA GLY A 162 4.40 -9.69 13.94
C GLY A 162 2.97 -10.07 13.53
N ASN A 163 2.10 -9.08 13.27
CA ASN A 163 0.73 -9.33 12.77
C ASN A 163 0.71 -9.48 11.24
N MET A 164 1.30 -10.57 10.73
CA MET A 164 1.41 -10.87 9.29
C MET A 164 2.28 -9.89 8.48
N HIS A 165 3.12 -9.10 9.16
CA HIS A 165 4.17 -8.27 8.56
C HIS A 165 5.33 -8.07 9.55
N THR A 166 6.49 -7.63 9.06
CA THR A 166 7.71 -7.41 9.85
C THR A 166 8.03 -5.93 10.11
N SER A 167 7.13 -5.02 9.72
CA SER A 167 7.22 -3.58 10.02
C SER A 167 6.85 -3.28 11.47
N ILE A 168 7.45 -2.25 12.09
CA ILE A 168 7.09 -1.83 13.46
C ILE A 168 5.63 -1.41 13.54
N ASN A 169 5.21 -0.63 12.55
CA ASN A 169 3.87 -0.11 12.42
C ASN A 169 3.48 -0.18 10.93
N LEU A 170 2.39 -0.88 10.65
CA LEU A 170 1.94 -1.17 9.29
C LEU A 170 1.60 0.09 8.51
N GLU A 171 0.65 0.89 8.99
CA GLU A 171 0.11 2.03 8.26
C GLU A 171 1.17 3.11 8.02
N LEU A 172 2.12 3.29 8.95
CA LEU A 172 3.25 4.19 8.74
C LEU A 172 4.23 3.65 7.71
N HIS A 173 4.49 2.34 7.70
CA HIS A 173 5.34 1.68 6.71
C HIS A 173 4.76 1.82 5.29
N GLU A 174 3.49 1.45 5.10
CA GLU A 174 2.85 1.54 3.78
C GLU A 174 2.71 3.00 3.31
N THR A 175 2.42 3.92 4.24
CA THR A 175 2.40 5.36 3.92
C THR A 175 3.78 5.86 3.51
N ALA A 176 4.85 5.38 4.14
CA ALA A 176 6.22 5.74 3.78
C ALA A 176 6.57 5.32 2.34
N HIS A 177 6.09 4.16 1.86
CA HIS A 177 6.24 3.76 0.45
C HIS A 177 5.57 4.74 -0.51
N ALA A 178 4.36 5.19 -0.20
CA ALA A 178 3.69 6.19 -1.03
C ALA A 178 4.39 7.56 -0.98
N ILE A 179 4.90 7.97 0.19
CA ILE A 179 5.67 9.20 0.34
C ILE A 179 6.94 9.15 -0.52
N ASP A 180 7.72 8.07 -0.40
CA ASP A 180 8.93 7.88 -1.19
C ASP A 180 8.63 7.95 -2.68
N ARG A 181 7.65 7.18 -3.16
CA ARG A 181 7.29 7.10 -4.58
C ARG A 181 6.70 8.40 -5.13
N TYR A 182 5.65 8.92 -4.49
CA TYR A 182 4.83 9.99 -5.08
C TYR A 182 5.27 11.39 -4.66
N VAL A 183 5.78 11.56 -3.44
CA VAL A 183 6.22 12.88 -2.93
C VAL A 183 7.69 13.12 -3.29
N PHE A 184 8.55 12.13 -3.07
CA PHE A 184 10.00 12.27 -3.24
C PHE A 184 10.57 11.57 -4.48
N GLN A 185 9.72 11.09 -5.39
CA GLN A 185 10.12 10.54 -6.69
C GLN A 185 11.11 9.37 -6.56
N ASN A 186 10.83 8.45 -5.63
CA ASN A 186 11.65 7.29 -5.32
C ASN A 186 13.06 7.67 -4.81
N ILE A 187 13.13 8.62 -3.87
CA ILE A 187 14.41 9.10 -3.29
C ILE A 187 15.20 7.96 -2.63
N SER A 188 14.53 6.90 -2.17
CA SER A 188 15.18 5.70 -1.61
C SER A 188 16.13 5.00 -2.60
N TYR A 189 15.98 5.24 -3.90
CA TYR A 189 16.84 4.69 -4.95
C TYR A 189 18.00 5.63 -5.31
N SER A 190 18.04 6.84 -4.76
CA SER A 190 19.13 7.78 -5.02
C SER A 190 20.44 7.28 -4.43
N GLN A 191 21.56 7.59 -5.09
CA GLN A 191 22.88 7.17 -4.63
C GLN A 191 23.19 7.70 -3.23
N GLU A 192 22.74 8.92 -2.91
CA GLU A 192 22.95 9.51 -1.59
C GLU A 192 22.19 8.75 -0.50
N PHE A 193 20.96 8.31 -0.79
CA PHE A 193 20.20 7.49 0.14
C PHE A 193 20.87 6.14 0.39
N LEU A 194 21.29 5.46 -0.69
CA LEU A 194 21.98 4.18 -0.61
C LEU A 194 23.31 4.30 0.14
N ARG A 195 24.06 5.39 -0.06
CA ARG A 195 25.29 5.67 0.69
C ARG A 195 25.04 5.80 2.19
N ILE A 196 23.97 6.48 2.58
CA ILE A 196 23.56 6.59 3.99
C ILE A 196 23.19 5.19 4.53
N LEU A 197 22.42 4.41 3.76
CA LEU A 197 21.97 3.07 4.18
C LEU A 197 23.14 2.11 4.44
N VAL A 198 24.12 2.08 3.53
CA VAL A 198 25.31 1.20 3.63
C VAL A 198 26.17 1.55 4.85
N ASN A 199 26.28 2.83 5.20
CA ASN A 199 27.07 3.27 6.35
C ASN A 199 26.40 2.97 7.71
N ILE A 200 25.09 2.71 7.70
CA ILE A 200 24.29 2.53 8.91
C ILE A 200 24.02 1.05 9.18
N ILE A 201 23.97 0.22 8.15
CA ILE A 201 23.77 -1.23 8.26
C ILE A 201 25.10 -1.92 7.91
N PRO A 202 25.99 -2.19 8.89
CA PRO A 202 27.19 -2.97 8.63
C PRO A 202 26.80 -4.41 8.25
N PHE A 203 27.26 -4.87 7.07
CA PHE A 203 27.07 -6.26 6.60
C PHE A 203 27.80 -7.24 7.54
N PRO A 204 27.15 -8.36 7.95
CA PRO A 204 26.69 -9.38 7.01
C PRO A 204 25.25 -9.84 7.29
N SER A 205 24.26 -9.12 6.74
CA SER A 205 22.84 -9.54 6.77
C SER A 205 22.21 -9.50 5.37
N VAL A 206 22.97 -9.97 4.36
CA VAL A 206 22.58 -9.97 2.94
C VAL A 206 21.25 -10.72 2.71
N LEU A 207 20.89 -11.68 3.57
CA LEU A 207 19.66 -12.47 3.42
C LEU A 207 18.38 -11.66 3.69
N ILE A 208 18.38 -10.73 4.65
CA ILE A 208 17.18 -9.96 5.04
C ILE A 208 16.84 -8.89 3.98
N THR A 209 17.86 -8.38 3.28
CA THR A 209 17.64 -7.42 2.19
C THR A 209 16.95 -8.03 0.98
N THR A 210 16.86 -9.36 0.84
CA THR A 210 16.29 -9.98 -0.37
C THR A 210 14.75 -10.00 -0.33
N ILE A 211 14.14 -10.12 0.86
CA ILE A 211 12.69 -10.07 1.03
C ILE A 211 12.19 -8.63 0.89
N GLN A 212 12.86 -7.66 1.51
CA GLN A 212 12.54 -6.24 1.29
C GLN A 212 12.91 -5.77 -0.12
N ARG A 213 14.12 -6.01 -0.67
CA ARG A 213 14.46 -5.53 -2.02
C ARG A 213 13.58 -6.11 -3.12
N ASN A 214 13.16 -7.37 -3.00
CA ASN A 214 12.39 -7.97 -4.08
C ASN A 214 10.89 -7.63 -4.05
N ILE A 215 10.35 -7.18 -2.90
CA ILE A 215 9.03 -6.53 -2.83
C ILE A 215 9.15 -5.02 -3.13
N LEU A 216 10.22 -4.35 -2.67
CA LEU A 216 10.33 -2.87 -2.68
C LEU A 216 10.96 -2.23 -3.93
N LEU A 217 11.80 -2.91 -4.73
CA LEU A 217 12.68 -2.21 -5.69
C LEU A 217 12.41 -2.42 -7.19
N LYS A 218 11.29 -3.04 -7.57
CA LYS A 218 10.81 -2.95 -8.96
C LYS A 218 9.57 -2.07 -9.00
N PRO A 219 9.48 -1.12 -9.96
CA PRO A 219 8.22 -0.43 -10.18
C PRO A 219 7.13 -1.48 -10.45
N MET A 220 6.03 -1.38 -9.70
CA MET A 220 4.78 -2.05 -10.09
C MET A 220 4.54 -1.75 -11.58
N PRO A 221 4.18 -2.76 -12.40
CA PRO A 221 3.99 -2.57 -13.82
C PRO A 221 3.01 -1.41 -14.04
N THR A 222 3.45 -0.42 -14.81
CA THR A 222 2.59 0.66 -15.26
C THR A 222 1.53 0.03 -16.16
N ILE A 223 0.27 0.10 -15.75
CA ILE A 223 -0.85 -0.19 -16.64
C ILE A 223 -0.91 0.99 -17.62
N THR A 224 -0.45 0.77 -18.85
CA THR A 224 -0.73 1.61 -20.01
C THR A 224 -2.13 1.35 -20.52
#